data_AF-A0A349LYG2-F1
#
_entry.id   AF-A0A349LYG2-F1
#
_cell.length_a   1.000
_cell.length_b   1.000
_cell.length_c   1.000
_cell.angle_alpha   90.00
_cell.angle_beta   90.00
_cell.angle_gamma   90.00
#
_symmetry.space_group_name_H-M   'P 1'
#
loop_
_entity.id
_entity.type
_entity.pdbx_description
1 polymer ?
#
loop_
_entity_poly.entity_id
_entity_poly.type
_entity_poly.pdbx_seq_one_letter_code
_entity_poly.pdbx_strand_id
1 'polypeptide(L)'
;MHLLRTILLLPLCVAICQCTDPMSSMAQRHKMNGLQLDYPLNDAQKALQQQRIELYRQQLQRHRLRQQHGLESLSSSIAIETELVHLQLQMTTDAPTQRALLQQLQQTYQKVITEQQAKVALNALDPDVLAASQSALLELKMLEAQLP
;
A
#
# COMPACT_ATOMS: atom_id res chain seq x y z
N MET A 1 -8.83 -9.14 60.95
CA MET A 1 -7.50 -9.72 60.66
C MET A 1 -7.29 -9.72 59.16
N HIS A 2 -6.39 -8.86 58.67
CA HIS A 2 -5.95 -8.83 57.27
C HIS A 2 -4.79 -9.82 57.07
N LEU A 3 -4.90 -10.67 56.06
CA LEU A 3 -3.82 -11.43 55.39
C LEU A 3 -4.22 -11.42 53.91
N LEU A 4 -3.79 -10.46 53.07
CA LEU A 4 -2.42 -10.18 52.61
C LEU A 4 -1.86 -11.37 51.82
N ARG A 5 -1.98 -11.32 50.48
CA ARG A 5 -0.91 -11.56 49.48
C ARG A 5 -1.45 -12.06 48.14
N THR A 6 -1.63 -11.13 47.20
CA THR A 6 -1.22 -11.30 45.80
C THR A 6 -1.04 -9.92 45.20
N ILE A 7 0.21 -9.45 45.21
CA ILE A 7 0.68 -8.28 44.47
C ILE A 7 1.56 -8.80 43.34
N LEU A 8 1.57 -8.05 42.23
CA LEU A 8 2.54 -8.01 41.13
C LEU A 8 2.33 -9.01 40.00
N LEU A 9 1.74 -8.51 38.91
CA LEU A 9 2.45 -8.32 37.64
C LEU A 9 1.51 -7.65 36.63
N LEU A 10 1.63 -6.34 36.50
CA LEU A 10 1.41 -5.59 35.25
C LEU A 10 1.72 -4.09 35.48
N PRO A 11 2.99 -3.68 35.46
CA PRO A 11 3.33 -2.32 35.07
C PRO A 11 4.07 -2.37 33.73
N LEU A 12 3.52 -1.74 32.69
CA LEU A 12 4.22 -0.90 31.70
C LEU A 12 3.33 -0.69 30.47
N CYS A 13 2.21 0.01 30.65
CA CYS A 13 1.44 0.55 29.53
C CYS A 13 1.12 2.03 29.75
N VAL A 14 2.08 2.84 30.23
CA VAL A 14 2.00 4.30 30.08
C VAL A 14 3.41 4.90 30.08
N ALA A 15 4.07 4.89 28.93
CA ALA A 15 5.10 5.88 28.61
C ALA A 15 4.60 6.69 27.41
N ILE A 16 3.56 7.48 27.66
CA ILE A 16 3.16 8.58 26.78
C ILE A 16 4.20 9.67 27.02
N CYS A 17 5.35 9.56 26.36
CA CYS A 17 6.22 10.72 26.17
C CYS A 17 5.66 11.47 24.97
N GLN A 18 4.92 12.54 25.27
CA GLN A 18 4.74 13.66 24.36
C GLN A 18 6.13 14.28 24.11
N CYS A 19 6.72 14.01 22.94
CA CYS A 19 7.73 14.89 22.36
C CYS A 19 7.04 15.69 21.26
N THR A 20 6.41 16.79 21.65
CA THR A 20 6.18 17.91 20.74
C THR A 20 7.51 18.64 20.60
N ASP A 21 8.14 18.57 19.43
CA ASP A 21 9.18 19.51 19.05
C ASP A 21 8.73 20.31 17.81
N PRO A 22 8.90 21.65 17.81
CA PRO A 22 8.31 22.55 16.84
C PRO A 22 9.28 22.83 15.70
N MET A 23 9.03 22.29 14.51
CA MET A 23 9.50 22.92 13.27
C MET A 23 8.40 22.85 12.22
N SER A 24 7.53 23.85 12.32
CA SER A 24 6.85 24.45 11.18
C SER A 24 7.90 24.88 10.15
N SER A 25 8.14 24.04 9.15
CA SER A 25 8.70 24.45 7.87
C SER A 25 8.04 23.58 6.81
N MET A 26 7.40 24.26 5.87
CA MET A 26 6.47 23.71 4.90
C MET A 26 7.05 22.51 4.13
N ALA A 27 6.52 21.31 4.39
CA ALA A 27 6.51 20.26 3.39
C ALA A 27 5.12 20.24 2.77
N GLN A 28 5.01 20.72 1.52
CA GLN A 28 3.77 20.67 0.75
C GLN A 28 3.28 19.22 0.70
N ARG A 29 2.13 19.02 1.33
CA ARG A 29 1.47 17.73 1.49
C ARG A 29 0.78 17.37 0.18
N HIS A 30 1.39 16.54 -0.66
CA HIS A 30 0.63 15.81 -1.68
C HIS A 30 0.19 14.47 -1.11
N LYS A 31 -0.97 14.51 -0.45
CA LYS A 31 -1.65 13.32 0.06
C LYS A 31 -2.44 12.71 -1.10
N MET A 32 -1.76 11.89 -1.92
CA MET A 32 -2.47 10.97 -2.81
C MET A 32 -3.12 9.88 -1.98
N ASN A 33 -4.14 9.22 -2.53
CA ASN A 33 -4.84 8.06 -1.97
C ASN A 33 -3.86 6.95 -1.51
N GLY A 34 -3.29 7.09 -0.30
CA GLY A 34 -2.33 6.15 0.30
C GLY A 34 -0.86 6.25 -0.18
N LEU A 35 -0.58 6.88 -1.32
CA LEU A 35 0.79 7.06 -1.84
C LEU A 35 1.44 8.30 -1.21
N GLN A 36 2.02 8.13 -0.01
CA GLN A 36 2.96 9.09 0.55
C GLN A 36 4.38 8.71 0.10
N LEU A 37 4.98 9.54 -0.75
CA LEU A 37 6.38 9.40 -1.21
C LEU A 37 7.38 10.15 -0.32
N ASP A 38 6.95 10.76 0.78
CA ASP A 38 7.79 11.65 1.58
C ASP A 38 7.97 11.13 3.00
N TYR A 39 9.09 10.44 3.23
CA TYR A 39 10.02 10.51 4.38
C TYR A 39 11.10 9.44 4.10
N PRO A 40 12.41 9.70 4.29
CA PRO A 40 13.36 8.59 4.30
C PRO A 40 12.98 7.69 5.48
N LEU A 41 12.45 6.50 5.15
CA LEU A 41 12.15 5.48 6.14
C LEU A 41 13.42 5.22 6.95
N ASN A 42 13.31 5.24 8.28
CA ASN A 42 14.43 4.83 9.13
C ASN A 42 14.69 3.33 8.97
N ASP A 43 15.81 2.83 9.49
CA ASP A 43 16.19 1.43 9.26
C ASP A 43 15.17 0.42 9.79
N ALA A 44 14.52 0.72 10.93
CA ALA A 44 13.46 -0.12 11.47
C ALA A 44 12.19 -0.13 10.60
N GLN A 45 11.81 1.04 10.06
CA GLN A 45 10.69 1.20 9.13
C GLN A 45 10.98 0.51 7.80
N LYS A 46 12.20 0.64 7.28
CA LYS A 46 12.66 -0.09 6.09
C LYS A 46 12.61 -1.60 6.30
N ALA A 47 13.10 -2.09 7.44
CA ALA A 47 13.06 -3.52 7.76
C ALA A 47 11.61 -4.03 7.85
N LEU A 48 10.73 -3.31 8.53
CA LEU A 48 9.30 -3.66 8.62
C LEU A 48 8.63 -3.65 7.24
N GLN A 49 8.91 -2.63 6.43
CA GLN A 49 8.37 -2.50 5.09
C GLN A 49 8.86 -3.62 4.17
N GLN A 50 10.13 -4.01 4.30
CA GLN A 50 10.69 -5.15 3.58
C GLN A 50 10.00 -6.46 3.96
N GLN A 51 9.69 -6.67 5.26
CA GLN A 51 8.91 -7.82 5.71
C GLN A 51 7.49 -7.82 5.13
N ARG A 52 6.84 -6.65 5.07
CA ARG A 52 5.52 -6.52 4.42
C ARG A 52 5.59 -6.87 2.95
N ILE A 53 6.56 -6.33 2.21
CA ILE A 53 6.80 -6.65 0.79
C ILE A 53 6.93 -8.16 0.60
N GLU A 54 7.70 -8.83 1.45
CA GLU A 54 7.89 -10.28 1.37
C GLU A 54 6.57 -11.05 1.60
N LEU A 55 5.78 -10.65 2.60
CA LEU A 55 4.47 -11.25 2.85
C LEU A 55 3.52 -11.08 1.67
N TYR A 56 3.46 -9.88 1.07
CA TYR A 56 2.61 -9.61 -0.10
C TYR A 56 3.05 -10.41 -1.33
N ARG A 57 4.36 -10.60 -1.54
CA ARG A 57 4.86 -11.49 -2.61
C ARG A 57 4.42 -12.93 -2.43
N GLN A 58 4.51 -13.46 -1.20
CA GLN A 58 4.05 -14.82 -0.88
C GLN A 58 2.54 -14.96 -1.04
N GLN A 59 1.76 -13.95 -0.68
CA GLN A 59 0.31 -13.94 -0.91
C GLN A 59 0.01 -13.93 -2.41
N LEU A 60 0.67 -13.07 -3.19
CA LEU A 60 0.48 -12.98 -4.64
C LEU A 60 0.82 -14.31 -5.33
N GLN A 61 1.92 -14.96 -4.95
CA GLN A 61 2.28 -16.27 -5.48
C GLN A 61 1.20 -17.32 -5.16
N ARG A 62 0.70 -17.35 -3.92
CA ARG A 62 -0.38 -18.26 -3.53
C ARG A 62 -1.67 -17.99 -4.30
N HIS A 63 -2.05 -16.72 -4.48
CA HIS A 63 -3.24 -16.35 -5.24
C HIS A 63 -3.10 -16.73 -6.71
N ARG A 64 -1.95 -16.47 -7.34
CA ARG A 64 -1.68 -16.86 -8.73
C ARG A 64 -1.75 -18.37 -8.92
N LEU A 65 -1.21 -19.16 -7.99
CA LEU A 65 -1.35 -20.62 -8.02
C LEU A 65 -2.82 -21.04 -7.92
N ARG A 66 -3.56 -20.47 -6.97
CA ARG A 66 -4.99 -20.76 -6.81
C ARG A 66 -5.82 -20.33 -8.02
N GLN A 67 -5.46 -19.22 -8.68
CA GLN A 67 -6.07 -18.78 -9.93
C GLN A 67 -5.85 -19.78 -11.07
N GLN A 68 -4.63 -20.32 -11.22
CA GLN A 68 -4.35 -21.37 -12.21
C GLN A 68 -5.23 -22.61 -12.01
N HIS A 69 -5.67 -22.85 -10.77
CA HIS A 69 -6.60 -23.91 -10.40
C HIS A 69 -8.07 -23.47 -10.34
N GLY A 70 -8.40 -22.23 -10.70
CA GLY A 70 -9.78 -21.69 -10.66
C GLY A 70 -10.34 -21.46 -9.25
N LEU A 71 -9.49 -21.46 -8.22
CA LEU A 71 -9.86 -21.35 -6.80
C LEU A 71 -9.77 -19.93 -6.24
N GLU A 72 -9.42 -18.96 -7.07
CA GLU A 72 -9.25 -17.56 -6.70
C GLU A 72 -9.56 -16.68 -7.92
N SER A 73 -10.18 -15.52 -7.70
CA SER A 73 -10.50 -14.59 -8.78
C SER A 73 -9.29 -13.75 -9.17
N LEU A 74 -9.30 -13.23 -10.40
CA LEU A 74 -8.30 -12.27 -10.86
C LEU A 74 -8.22 -11.03 -9.96
N SER A 75 -9.38 -10.50 -9.54
CA SER A 75 -9.50 -9.32 -8.67
C SER A 75 -8.67 -9.40 -7.39
N SER A 76 -8.63 -10.54 -6.73
CA SER A 76 -7.91 -10.69 -5.47
C SER A 76 -6.39 -10.55 -5.66
N SER A 77 -5.84 -11.05 -6.78
CA SER A 77 -4.42 -10.85 -7.08
C SER A 77 -4.12 -9.41 -7.47
N ILE A 78 -5.05 -8.75 -8.18
CA ILE A 78 -4.87 -7.36 -8.59
C ILE A 78 -4.77 -6.44 -7.37
N ALA A 79 -5.62 -6.63 -6.35
CA ALA A 79 -5.53 -5.85 -5.12
C ALA A 79 -4.18 -6.02 -4.40
N ILE A 80 -3.67 -7.26 -4.33
CA ILE A 80 -2.35 -7.56 -3.74
C ILE A 80 -1.21 -6.94 -4.58
N GLU A 81 -1.31 -6.97 -5.90
CA GLU A 81 -0.33 -6.40 -6.83
C GLU A 81 -0.26 -4.87 -6.69
N THR A 82 -1.40 -4.19 -6.56
CA THR A 82 -1.48 -2.74 -6.30
C THR A 82 -0.74 -2.36 -5.02
N GLU A 83 -1.07 -3.02 -3.90
CA GLU A 83 -0.43 -2.77 -2.61
C GLU A 83 1.07 -3.06 -2.64
N LEU A 84 1.48 -4.16 -3.28
CA LEU A 84 2.90 -4.50 -3.41
C LEU A 84 3.69 -3.38 -4.10
N VAL A 85 3.16 -2.84 -5.20
CA VAL A 85 3.83 -1.76 -5.94
C VAL A 85 3.85 -0.46 -5.12
N HIS A 86 2.80 -0.13 -4.37
CA HIS A 86 2.82 1.00 -3.43
C HIS A 86 3.92 0.85 -2.38
N LEU A 87 4.03 -0.32 -1.75
CA LEU A 87 5.05 -0.58 -0.75
C LEU A 87 6.46 -0.48 -1.34
N GLN A 88 6.65 -0.94 -2.59
CA GLN A 88 7.93 -0.85 -3.30
C GLN A 88 8.29 0.60 -3.66
N LEU A 89 7.32 1.42 -4.09
CA LEU A 89 7.52 2.85 -4.38
C LEU A 89 7.98 3.61 -3.12
N GLN A 90 7.47 3.25 -1.94
CA GLN A 90 7.90 3.83 -0.66
C GLN A 90 9.34 3.44 -0.27
N MET A 91 9.88 2.35 -0.84
CA MET A 91 11.21 1.83 -0.51
C MET A 91 12.30 2.31 -1.46
N THR A 92 11.95 2.82 -2.63
CA THR A 92 12.93 3.24 -3.64
C THR A 92 13.02 4.76 -3.76
N THR A 93 14.25 5.25 -3.88
CA THR A 93 14.57 6.64 -4.22
C THR A 93 15.22 6.76 -5.60
N ASP A 94 15.45 5.63 -6.27
CA ASP A 94 16.08 5.56 -7.58
C ASP A 94 15.05 5.86 -8.68
N ALA A 95 15.30 6.91 -9.48
CA ALA A 95 14.37 7.39 -10.51
C ALA A 95 13.98 6.33 -11.57
N PRO A 96 14.91 5.55 -12.16
CA PRO A 96 14.53 4.49 -13.10
C PRO A 96 13.70 3.38 -12.43
N THR A 97 14.03 3.00 -11.19
CA THR A 97 13.21 2.04 -10.43
C THR A 97 11.83 2.60 -10.10
N GLN A 98 11.73 3.87 -9.70
CA GLN A 98 10.45 4.54 -9.46
C GLN A 98 9.60 4.58 -10.74
N ARG A 99 10.18 4.95 -11.89
CA ARG A 99 9.48 4.96 -13.18
C ARG A 99 8.96 3.56 -13.54
N ALA A 100 9.79 2.52 -13.41
CA ALA A 100 9.38 1.14 -13.68
C ALA A 100 8.21 0.69 -12.77
N LEU A 101 8.26 1.04 -11.49
CA LEU A 101 7.18 0.73 -10.55
C LEU A 101 5.91 1.54 -10.84
N LEU A 102 6.01 2.82 -11.22
CA LEU A 102 4.86 3.61 -11.65
C LEU A 102 4.21 3.01 -12.91
N GLN A 103 4.99 2.57 -13.89
CA GLN A 103 4.47 1.87 -15.08
C GLN A 103 3.77 0.57 -14.70
N GLN A 104 4.33 -0.20 -13.77
CA GLN A 104 3.69 -1.41 -13.26
C GLN A 104 2.36 -1.09 -12.55
N LEU A 105 2.31 -0.01 -11.78
CA LEU A 105 1.08 0.44 -11.11
C LEU A 105 0.01 0.87 -12.12
N GLN A 106 0.41 1.61 -13.17
CA GLN A 106 -0.49 1.97 -14.26
C GLN A 106 -1.07 0.73 -14.95
N GLN A 107 -0.24 -0.27 -15.26
CA GLN A 107 -0.70 -1.54 -15.82
C GLN A 107 -1.68 -2.26 -14.89
N THR A 108 -1.44 -2.20 -13.58
CA THR A 108 -2.33 -2.81 -12.57
C THR A 108 -3.69 -2.12 -12.54
N TYR A 109 -3.75 -0.80 -12.49
CA TYR A 109 -5.02 -0.06 -12.58
C TYR A 109 -5.73 -0.27 -13.91
N GLN A 110 -5.00 -0.37 -15.02
CA GLN A 110 -5.59 -0.69 -16.31
C GLN A 110 -6.28 -2.07 -16.30
N LYS A 111 -5.66 -3.08 -15.64
CA LYS A 111 -6.29 -4.39 -15.44
C LYS A 111 -7.55 -4.28 -14.56
N VAL A 112 -7.53 -3.50 -13.48
CA VAL A 112 -8.72 -3.24 -12.65
C VAL A 112 -9.86 -2.67 -13.51
N ILE A 113 -9.56 -1.65 -14.31
CA ILE A 113 -10.55 -0.99 -15.19
C ILE A 113 -11.16 -2.00 -16.17
N THR A 114 -10.33 -2.79 -16.84
CA THR A 114 -10.79 -3.81 -17.79
C THR A 114 -11.65 -4.87 -17.11
N GLU A 115 -11.28 -5.32 -15.90
CA GLU A 115 -12.09 -6.29 -15.16
C GLU A 115 -13.44 -5.69 -14.72
N GLN A 116 -13.46 -4.45 -14.23
CA GLN A 116 -14.69 -3.76 -13.86
C GLN A 116 -15.60 -3.54 -15.08
N GLN A 117 -15.03 -3.17 -16.23
CA GLN A 117 -15.76 -3.04 -17.49
C GLN A 117 -16.35 -4.37 -17.98
N ALA A 118 -15.64 -5.49 -17.81
CA ALA A 118 -16.18 -6.81 -18.12
C ALA A 118 -17.39 -7.18 -17.23
N LYS A 119 -17.43 -6.70 -15.99
CA LYS A 119 -18.55 -6.88 -15.07
C LYS A 119 -19.78 -6.04 -15.41
N VAL A 120 -19.66 -5.03 -16.29
CA VAL A 120 -20.81 -4.26 -16.82
C VAL A 120 -21.78 -5.18 -17.56
N ALA A 121 -21.27 -6.07 -18.42
CA ALA A 121 -22.08 -7.06 -19.12
C ALA A 121 -22.81 -8.04 -18.17
N LEU A 122 -22.34 -8.13 -16.92
CA LEU A 122 -22.86 -9.01 -15.88
C LEU A 122 -23.68 -8.26 -14.81
N ASN A 123 -23.94 -6.96 -14.97
CA ASN A 123 -24.57 -6.08 -13.96
C ASN A 123 -23.88 -6.14 -12.58
N ALA A 124 -22.58 -6.42 -12.55
CA ALA A 124 -21.77 -6.56 -11.34
C ALA A 124 -20.65 -5.52 -11.25
N LEU A 125 -20.79 -4.42 -11.99
CA LEU A 125 -19.86 -3.30 -11.95
C LEU A 125 -19.90 -2.62 -10.58
N ASP A 126 -18.72 -2.35 -10.03
CA ASP A 126 -18.56 -1.39 -8.92
C ASP A 126 -18.12 -0.03 -9.50
N PRO A 127 -19.02 0.96 -9.58
CA PRO A 127 -18.72 2.24 -10.22
C PRO A 127 -17.69 3.07 -9.44
N ASP A 128 -17.61 2.90 -8.11
CA ASP A 128 -16.69 3.65 -7.26
C ASP A 128 -15.25 3.15 -7.48
N VAL A 129 -15.07 1.83 -7.56
CA VAL A 129 -13.77 1.22 -7.88
C VAL A 129 -13.31 1.60 -9.28
N LEU A 130 -14.22 1.65 -10.26
CA LEU A 130 -13.90 2.07 -11.62
C LEU A 130 -13.45 3.55 -11.66
N ALA A 131 -14.21 4.44 -11.04
CA ALA A 131 -13.90 5.87 -10.99
C ALA A 131 -12.58 6.13 -10.25
N ALA A 132 -12.36 5.48 -9.09
CA ALA A 132 -11.11 5.58 -8.34
C ALA A 132 -9.91 5.09 -9.15
N SER A 133 -10.05 3.98 -9.87
CA SER A 133 -8.98 3.43 -10.71
C SER A 133 -8.65 4.33 -11.89
N GLN A 134 -9.65 4.96 -12.51
CA GLN A 134 -9.45 5.93 -13.60
C GLN A 134 -8.75 7.20 -13.11
N SER A 135 -9.14 7.74 -11.95
CA SER A 135 -8.47 8.88 -11.32
C SER A 135 -7.00 8.55 -11.00
N ALA A 136 -6.77 7.40 -10.35
CA ALA A 136 -5.42 6.95 -10.01
C ALA A 136 -4.54 6.78 -11.27
N LEU A 137 -5.08 6.21 -12.35
CA LEU A 137 -4.34 6.07 -13.61
C LEU A 137 -3.96 7.43 -14.22
N LEU A 138 -4.85 8.42 -14.16
CA LEU A 138 -4.56 9.77 -14.63
C LEU A 138 -3.43 10.41 -13.80
N GLU A 139 -3.54 10.33 -12.47
CA GLU A 139 -2.54 10.85 -11.53
C GLU A 139 -1.16 10.22 -11.73
N LEU A 140 -1.09 8.90 -11.95
CA LEU A 140 0.16 8.20 -12.20
C LEU A 140 0.84 8.61 -13.50
N LYS A 141 0.06 8.88 -14.56
CA LYS A 141 0.61 9.40 -15.82
C LYS A 141 1.18 10.80 -15.65
N MET A 142 0.53 11.64 -14.83
CA MET A 142 1.07 12.96 -14.50
C MET A 142 2.36 12.86 -13.68
N LEU A 143 2.42 11.95 -12.72
CA LEU A 143 3.63 11.73 -11.91
C LEU A 143 4.80 11.18 -12.74
N GLU A 144 4.54 10.22 -13.63
CA GLU A 144 5.59 9.68 -14.51
C GLU A 144 6.18 10.77 -15.42
N ALA A 145 5.34 11.69 -15.92
CA ALA A 145 5.77 12.82 -16.74
C ALA A 145 6.60 13.86 -15.96
N GLN A 146 6.55 13.85 -14.63
CA GLN A 146 7.33 14.74 -13.76
C GLN A 146 8.68 14.14 -13.31
N LEU A 147 8.90 12.83 -13.53
CA LEU A 147 10.18 12.20 -13.26
C LEU A 147 11.24 12.65 -14.28
N PRO A 148 12.49 12.91 -13.85
CA PRO A 148 13.57 13.41 -14.71
C PRO A 148 14.03 12.44 -15.80
#